data_AF-A0A7S0WTC9-F1
#
_entry.id   AF-A0A7S0WTC9-F1
#
_cell.length_a   1.000
_cell.length_b   1.000
_cell.length_c   1.000
_cell.angle_alpha   90.00
_cell.angle_beta   90.00
_cell.angle_gamma   90.00
#
_symmetry.space_group_name_H-M   'P 1'
#
loop_
_entity.id
_entity.type
_entity.pdbx_description
1 polymer ?
#
loop_
_entity_poly.entity_id
_entity_poly.type
_entity_poly.pdbx_seq_one_letter_code
_entity_poly.pdbx_strand_id
1 'polypeptide(L)'
;MHPQGWQLYRTTCTYAPLPTIPASTGSDLGALHPTRHLDTPRQHMCWLLLHLCAWAQLGVLTRIFIGKLFGAACGITGAGVGDLPCVTSAGLTHLGGALFTDLPANVAGSFIMGLLSPGDLLALIYPSTASSAKGIALPLLHQDSPLQKHAALLLGLRTGYCGSLTTFASWMVQMVEMMIGGEPAPVIGSEWVAALWGVGIGTAVSLAALVLGQHVALIAWYAWNAPSPSVQDDTAKAAAVEAAEGLAASKEGEAGQDQDGAAGAGVMADALSTASQAAAIRAVSLAAAGSPNSKQEAAANGQQQVAITVAAPAANTACGRTLLVWAADGAALTILLVLTGVSLGFAVHDTREKITTFGHRPRSFQWFSILLGPAGCLLRWKLSTLNGKVKGSWSWFPAGTFAANMGACVLDFVMTSLLLRVTRLTSLQTAILTGIVVGIGGCLSTVSTWVVEIQKLSVTMPHNLRGYTYMGVSLVTAIILGIIIYGTSVWTM
;
A
#
# COMPACT_ATOMS: atom_id res chain seq x y z
N MET A 1 22.71 -32.05 -5.57
CA MET A 1 22.79 -30.59 -5.34
C MET A 1 21.40 -30.10 -4.95
N HIS A 2 21.20 -29.86 -3.64
CA HIS A 2 19.91 -29.55 -3.02
C HIS A 2 19.50 -28.07 -3.26
N PRO A 3 18.21 -27.77 -3.48
CA PRO A 3 17.70 -26.40 -3.49
C PRO A 3 17.09 -26.05 -2.12
N GLN A 4 17.85 -25.36 -1.26
CA GLN A 4 17.36 -24.86 0.05
C GLN A 4 16.97 -23.36 0.06
N GLY A 5 16.61 -22.77 -1.09
CA GLY A 5 16.32 -21.32 -1.19
C GLY A 5 14.86 -20.87 -1.05
N TRP A 6 13.88 -21.78 -0.92
CA TRP A 6 12.46 -21.46 -1.19
C TRP A 6 11.51 -21.49 0.02
N GLN A 7 12.02 -21.49 1.26
CA GLN A 7 11.15 -21.57 2.45
C GLN A 7 10.82 -20.23 3.14
N LEU A 8 11.39 -19.10 2.72
CA LEU A 8 11.08 -17.78 3.31
C LEU A 8 9.81 -17.10 2.78
N TYR A 9 9.01 -17.76 1.92
CA TYR A 9 7.84 -17.17 1.26
C TYR A 9 6.48 -17.57 1.86
N ARG A 10 6.43 -18.06 3.11
CA ARG A 10 5.17 -18.29 3.85
C ARG A 10 4.99 -17.26 4.97
N THR A 11 4.70 -16.02 4.61
CA THR A 11 4.14 -15.04 5.54
C THR A 11 2.99 -14.32 4.87
N THR A 12 1.89 -15.05 4.70
CA THR A 12 0.51 -14.64 4.97
C THR A 12 -0.42 -15.82 4.63
N CYS A 13 -1.15 -16.30 5.64
CA CYS A 13 -2.17 -17.36 5.57
C CYS A 13 -1.71 -18.76 5.11
N THR A 14 -0.93 -19.46 5.94
CA THR A 14 -1.04 -20.93 6.01
C THR A 14 -1.69 -21.32 7.33
N TYR A 15 -2.90 -21.88 7.22
CA TYR A 15 -3.52 -22.68 8.26
C TYR A 15 -2.52 -23.75 8.74
N ALA A 16 -2.23 -23.78 10.03
CA ALA A 16 -1.73 -25.00 10.64
C ALA A 16 -2.86 -26.04 10.59
N PRO A 17 -2.62 -27.29 10.15
CA PRO A 17 -3.62 -28.34 10.28
C PRO A 17 -3.88 -28.58 11.78
N LEU A 18 -5.18 -28.64 12.13
CA LEU A 18 -5.65 -28.93 13.48
C LEU A 18 -4.98 -30.21 14.02
N PRO A 19 -4.45 -30.22 15.25
CA PRO A 19 -4.06 -31.46 15.90
C PRO A 19 -5.33 -32.28 16.18
N THR A 20 -5.36 -33.51 15.67
CA THR A 20 -6.33 -34.52 16.07
C THR A 20 -6.07 -34.88 17.53
N ILE A 21 -6.94 -34.42 18.43
CA ILE A 21 -6.91 -34.82 19.85
C ILE A 21 -7.58 -36.21 19.95
N PRO A 22 -6.89 -37.24 20.49
CA PRO A 22 -7.51 -38.53 20.73
C PRO A 22 -8.55 -38.42 21.86
N ALA A 23 -9.66 -39.13 21.70
CA ALA A 23 -10.69 -39.23 22.72
C ALA A 23 -10.15 -40.00 23.94
N SER A 24 -10.07 -39.33 25.09
CA SER A 24 -9.99 -40.01 26.39
C SER A 24 -10.96 -39.38 27.39
N THR A 25 -11.63 -40.29 28.07
CA THR A 25 -12.72 -40.19 29.04
C THR A 25 -12.37 -39.49 30.35
N GLY A 26 -13.39 -38.87 30.98
CA GLY A 26 -13.55 -38.86 32.44
C GLY A 26 -13.25 -37.55 33.17
N SER A 27 -14.33 -36.96 33.72
CA SER A 27 -14.45 -36.25 35.00
C SER A 27 -13.33 -35.29 35.46
N ASP A 28 -13.65 -33.99 35.53
CA ASP A 28 -13.67 -33.27 36.82
C ASP A 28 -14.32 -31.88 36.74
N LEU A 29 -15.07 -31.55 37.79
CA LEU A 29 -15.81 -30.32 38.02
C LEU A 29 -14.87 -29.13 38.35
N GLY A 30 -15.24 -27.95 37.87
CA GLY A 30 -15.20 -26.72 38.67
C GLY A 30 -13.95 -25.83 38.58
N ALA A 31 -13.95 -24.88 37.64
CA ALA A 31 -13.40 -23.53 37.83
C ALA A 31 -13.93 -22.60 36.73
N LEU A 32 -14.50 -21.45 37.12
CA LEU A 32 -14.90 -20.40 36.21
C LEU A 32 -13.70 -19.94 35.37
N HIS A 33 -13.68 -20.30 34.09
CA HIS A 33 -12.82 -19.68 33.08
C HIS A 33 -13.64 -18.61 32.34
N PRO A 34 -13.19 -17.35 32.24
CA PRO A 34 -13.80 -16.40 31.32
C PRO A 34 -13.60 -16.95 29.90
N THR A 35 -14.72 -17.12 29.20
CA THR A 35 -14.79 -17.69 27.86
C THR A 35 -13.85 -16.95 26.91
N ARG A 36 -12.79 -17.66 26.50
CA ARG A 36 -11.94 -17.27 25.38
C ARG A 36 -12.82 -17.33 24.13
N HIS A 37 -13.48 -16.22 23.77
CA HIS A 37 -14.19 -16.12 22.50
C HIS A 37 -13.17 -16.07 21.36
N LEU A 38 -12.68 -17.24 20.95
CA LEU A 38 -12.05 -17.41 19.65
C LEU A 38 -13.15 -17.17 18.61
N ASP A 39 -13.06 -16.07 17.87
CA ASP A 39 -13.99 -15.77 16.77
C ASP A 39 -14.08 -17.00 15.85
N THR A 40 -15.30 -17.44 15.55
CA THR A 40 -15.51 -18.51 14.57
C THR A 40 -15.00 -18.06 13.19
N PRO A 41 -14.57 -18.98 12.30
CA PRO A 41 -14.14 -18.61 10.94
C PRO A 41 -15.17 -17.76 10.18
N ARG A 42 -16.47 -17.98 10.46
CA ARG A 42 -17.57 -17.18 9.93
C ARG A 42 -17.57 -15.75 10.46
N GLN A 43 -17.41 -15.56 11.77
CA GLN A 43 -17.35 -14.22 12.37
C GLN A 43 -16.14 -13.44 11.85
N HIS A 44 -14.97 -14.07 11.72
CA HIS A 44 -13.80 -13.43 11.14
C HIS A 44 -14.08 -12.95 9.70
N MET A 45 -14.70 -13.81 8.87
CA MET A 45 -15.09 -13.44 7.51
C MET A 45 -16.06 -12.26 7.48
N CYS A 46 -17.05 -12.21 8.38
CA CYS A 46 -17.97 -11.07 8.48
C CYS A 46 -17.23 -9.76 8.76
N TRP A 47 -16.25 -9.75 9.66
CA TRP A 47 -15.44 -8.57 9.93
C TRP A 47 -14.60 -8.15 8.72
N LEU A 48 -13.98 -9.11 8.00
CA LEU A 48 -13.24 -8.81 6.77
C LEU A 48 -14.15 -8.17 5.72
N LEU A 49 -15.33 -8.73 5.48
CA LEU A 49 -16.29 -8.22 4.51
C LEU A 49 -16.81 -6.83 4.90
N LEU A 50 -17.12 -6.62 6.19
CA LEU A 50 -17.54 -5.32 6.71
C LEU A 50 -16.51 -4.23 6.37
N HIS A 51 -15.25 -4.46 6.72
CA HIS A 51 -14.18 -3.50 6.46
C HIS A 51 -13.92 -3.32 4.97
N LEU A 52 -13.86 -4.39 4.18
CA LEU A 52 -13.68 -4.28 2.72
C LEU A 52 -14.77 -3.41 2.09
N CYS A 53 -16.04 -3.66 2.40
CA CYS A 53 -17.16 -2.91 1.84
C CYS A 53 -17.16 -1.44 2.32
N ALA A 54 -17.01 -1.20 3.62
CA ALA A 54 -17.05 0.14 4.19
C ALA A 54 -15.95 1.05 3.60
N TRP A 55 -14.71 0.54 3.63
CA TRP A 55 -13.56 1.29 3.15
C TRP A 55 -13.54 1.41 1.62
N ALA A 56 -14.12 0.46 0.88
CA ALA A 56 -14.33 0.60 -0.56
C ALA A 56 -15.29 1.74 -0.90
N GLN A 57 -16.44 1.84 -0.22
CA GLN A 57 -17.39 2.94 -0.42
C GLN A 57 -16.76 4.30 -0.16
N LEU A 58 -16.00 4.42 0.95
CA LEU A 58 -15.28 5.64 1.27
C LEU A 58 -14.20 5.96 0.22
N GLY A 59 -13.51 4.95 -0.30
CA GLY A 59 -12.54 5.09 -1.38
C GLY A 59 -13.18 5.64 -2.67
N VAL A 60 -14.33 5.10 -3.09
CA VAL A 60 -15.09 5.60 -4.25
C VAL A 60 -15.52 7.05 -4.06
N LEU A 61 -16.10 7.37 -2.89
CA LEU A 61 -16.52 8.73 -2.57
C LEU A 61 -15.34 9.70 -2.63
N THR A 62 -14.21 9.31 -2.02
CA THR A 62 -12.99 10.12 -2.02
C THR A 62 -12.48 10.33 -3.45
N ARG A 63 -12.43 9.28 -4.28
CA ARG A 63 -12.01 9.39 -5.69
C ARG A 63 -12.89 10.36 -6.47
N ILE A 64 -14.22 10.26 -6.33
CA ILE A 64 -15.17 11.17 -7.00
C ILE A 64 -14.94 12.62 -6.54
N PHE A 65 -14.73 12.84 -5.24
CA PHE A 65 -14.48 14.17 -4.71
C PHE A 65 -13.16 14.77 -5.23
N ILE A 66 -12.07 13.99 -5.23
CA ILE A 66 -10.78 14.42 -5.78
C ILE A 66 -10.92 14.75 -7.27
N GLY A 67 -11.59 13.91 -8.05
CA GLY A 67 -11.83 14.18 -9.48
C GLY A 67 -12.60 15.48 -9.71
N LYS A 68 -13.58 15.79 -8.86
CA LYS A 68 -14.28 17.09 -8.89
C LYS A 68 -13.37 18.24 -8.48
N LEU A 69 -12.55 18.08 -7.44
CA LEU A 69 -11.68 19.13 -6.93
C LEU A 69 -10.63 19.59 -7.95
N PHE A 70 -10.05 18.65 -8.72
CA PHE A 70 -8.96 18.94 -9.68
C PHE A 70 -9.40 18.98 -11.14
N GLY A 71 -10.64 18.61 -11.46
CA GLY A 71 -11.14 18.51 -12.84
C GLY A 71 -12.44 19.26 -13.14
N ALA A 72 -13.21 19.72 -12.14
CA ALA A 72 -14.49 20.38 -12.40
C ALA A 72 -14.37 21.73 -13.13
N ALA A 73 -13.28 22.47 -12.91
CA ALA A 73 -13.05 23.77 -13.55
C ALA A 73 -12.72 23.66 -15.06
N CYS A 74 -12.33 22.47 -15.55
CA CYS A 74 -11.94 22.28 -16.95
C CYS A 74 -13.12 22.05 -17.91
N GLY A 75 -14.35 21.91 -17.39
CA GLY A 75 -15.54 21.58 -18.17
C GLY A 75 -16.43 22.76 -18.59
N ILE A 76 -16.06 24.01 -18.28
CA ILE A 76 -16.95 25.16 -18.52
C ILE A 76 -16.23 26.25 -19.33
N THR A 77 -16.62 26.39 -20.60
CA THR A 77 -16.56 27.69 -21.28
C THR A 77 -17.61 28.61 -20.63
N GLY A 78 -17.20 29.44 -19.66
CA GLY A 78 -17.91 30.69 -19.33
C GLY A 78 -18.92 30.74 -18.17
N ALA A 79 -18.84 29.93 -17.11
CA ALA A 79 -19.61 30.21 -15.89
C ALA A 79 -18.82 29.83 -14.63
N GLY A 80 -18.45 30.85 -13.85
CA GLY A 80 -17.60 30.76 -12.68
C GLY A 80 -18.17 29.90 -11.56
N VAL A 81 -17.57 28.73 -11.36
CA VAL A 81 -17.48 28.11 -10.05
C VAL A 81 -16.07 28.45 -9.56
N GLY A 82 -15.98 29.45 -8.68
CA GLY A 82 -14.76 30.22 -8.39
C GLY A 82 -13.51 29.41 -8.10
N ASP A 83 -12.35 29.98 -8.45
CA ASP A 83 -10.96 29.67 -8.06
C ASP A 83 -10.50 28.19 -7.92
N LEU A 84 -11.31 27.21 -8.33
CA LEU A 84 -10.90 25.80 -8.30
C LEU A 84 -9.89 25.55 -9.43
N PRO A 85 -8.77 24.86 -9.16
CA PRO A 85 -7.69 24.71 -10.11
C PRO A 85 -8.08 23.72 -11.23
N CYS A 86 -8.01 24.17 -12.50
CA CYS A 86 -8.11 23.29 -13.67
C CYS A 86 -6.74 22.64 -13.94
N VAL A 87 -6.49 21.48 -13.32
CA VAL A 87 -5.20 20.77 -13.39
C VAL A 87 -5.31 19.48 -14.20
N THR A 88 -6.49 18.87 -14.20
CA THR A 88 -6.72 17.57 -14.84
C THR A 88 -7.97 17.62 -15.69
N SER A 89 -7.97 16.90 -16.81
CA SER A 89 -9.10 16.91 -17.72
C SER A 89 -9.38 15.52 -18.26
N ALA A 90 -10.62 15.28 -18.71
CA ALA A 90 -10.95 14.03 -19.37
C ALA A 90 -10.25 13.97 -20.74
N GLY A 91 -10.07 12.78 -21.31
CA GLY A 91 -9.24 12.59 -22.50
C GLY A 91 -9.70 13.30 -23.80
N LEU A 92 -10.75 14.10 -23.77
CA LEU A 92 -11.30 14.82 -24.93
C LEU A 92 -11.39 16.34 -24.70
N THR A 93 -10.72 16.89 -23.69
CA THR A 93 -10.77 18.34 -23.37
C THR A 93 -9.39 19.00 -23.54
N HIS A 94 -9.35 20.09 -24.32
CA HIS A 94 -8.12 20.78 -24.79
C HIS A 94 -7.23 21.36 -23.69
N LEU A 95 -7.73 21.41 -22.45
CA LEU A 95 -7.17 22.18 -21.34
C LEU A 95 -6.33 21.35 -20.35
N GLY A 96 -6.28 20.01 -20.45
CA GLY A 96 -5.56 19.17 -19.47
C GLY A 96 -4.43 18.28 -19.98
N GLY A 97 -4.21 18.17 -21.29
CA GLY A 97 -3.10 17.39 -21.87
C GLY A 97 -2.90 16.01 -21.22
N ALA A 98 -1.65 15.63 -20.95
CA ALA A 98 -1.29 14.35 -20.34
C ALA A 98 -1.82 14.10 -18.91
N LEU A 99 -2.41 15.11 -18.25
CA LEU A 99 -2.91 15.04 -16.87
C LEU A 99 -4.39 14.66 -16.84
N PHE A 100 -4.65 13.38 -16.58
CA PHE A 100 -5.99 12.79 -16.56
C PHE A 100 -6.70 12.95 -15.20
N THR A 101 -8.03 12.91 -15.19
CA THR A 101 -8.84 13.23 -13.99
C THR A 101 -8.59 12.32 -12.80
N ASP A 102 -8.20 11.07 -13.05
CA ASP A 102 -7.92 10.08 -12.00
C ASP A 102 -6.50 10.18 -11.43
N LEU A 103 -5.62 11.00 -12.02
CA LEU A 103 -4.21 11.10 -11.63
C LEU A 103 -4.05 11.48 -10.14
N PRO A 104 -4.70 12.54 -9.61
CA PRO A 104 -4.49 12.93 -8.22
C PRO A 104 -5.00 11.86 -7.23
N ALA A 105 -6.08 11.17 -7.58
CA ALA A 105 -6.61 10.06 -6.78
C ALA A 105 -5.67 8.84 -6.81
N ASN A 106 -5.09 8.53 -7.96
CA ASN A 106 -4.08 7.48 -8.12
C ASN A 106 -2.80 7.77 -7.32
N VAL A 107 -2.34 9.02 -7.34
CA VAL A 107 -1.18 9.49 -6.55
C VAL A 107 -1.49 9.42 -5.06
N ALA A 108 -2.62 9.98 -4.61
CA ALA A 108 -3.02 9.97 -3.20
C ALA A 108 -3.19 8.54 -2.67
N GLY A 109 -3.89 7.67 -3.42
CA GLY A 109 -4.07 6.27 -3.02
C GLY A 109 -2.77 5.48 -2.99
N SER A 110 -1.83 5.76 -3.90
CA SER A 110 -0.50 5.12 -3.89
C SER A 110 0.36 5.61 -2.72
N PHE A 111 0.31 6.90 -2.39
CA PHE A 111 0.96 7.45 -1.18
C PHE A 111 0.42 6.81 0.10
N ILE A 112 -0.91 6.72 0.25
CA ILE A 112 -1.53 6.10 1.43
C ILE A 112 -1.21 4.60 1.49
N MET A 113 -1.17 3.91 0.35
CA MET A 113 -0.70 2.51 0.29
C MET A 113 0.76 2.39 0.77
N GLY A 114 1.60 3.37 0.46
CA GLY A 114 2.97 3.48 0.98
C GLY A 114 3.00 3.65 2.49
N LEU A 115 2.21 4.57 3.04
CA LEU A 115 2.06 4.78 4.49
C LEU A 115 1.60 3.50 5.20
N LEU A 116 0.75 2.72 4.53
CA LEU A 116 0.19 1.48 5.05
C LEU A 116 1.07 0.26 4.75
N SER A 117 2.29 0.41 4.22
CA SER A 117 3.13 -0.75 3.87
C SER A 117 3.53 -1.56 5.11
N PRO A 118 3.39 -2.90 5.10
CA PRO A 118 3.79 -3.73 6.23
C PRO A 118 5.31 -3.74 6.39
N GLY A 119 5.78 -3.92 7.63
CA GLY A 119 7.20 -3.89 7.96
C GLY A 119 8.02 -4.96 7.23
N ASP A 120 7.44 -6.15 6.98
CA ASP A 120 8.09 -7.20 6.18
C ASP A 120 8.34 -6.77 4.73
N LEU A 121 7.42 -6.00 4.14
CA LEU A 121 7.60 -5.46 2.80
C LEU A 121 8.67 -4.36 2.80
N LEU A 122 8.67 -3.49 3.81
CA LEU A 122 9.68 -2.44 3.93
C LEU A 122 11.07 -3.03 4.18
N ALA A 123 11.21 -4.03 5.05
CA ALA A 123 12.47 -4.74 5.29
C ALA A 123 12.99 -5.46 4.04
N LEU A 124 12.08 -5.91 3.16
CA LEU A 124 12.45 -6.48 1.86
C LEU A 124 12.96 -5.40 0.88
N ILE A 125 12.32 -4.22 0.84
CA ILE A 125 12.65 -3.14 -0.09
C ILE A 125 13.88 -2.36 0.37
N TYR A 126 14.00 -2.11 1.67
CA TYR A 126 15.05 -1.32 2.31
C TYR A 126 15.75 -2.14 3.42
N PRO A 127 16.58 -3.15 3.08
CA PRO A 127 17.17 -4.05 4.08
C PRO A 127 18.00 -3.33 5.14
N SER A 128 18.72 -2.26 4.77
CA SER A 128 19.58 -1.51 5.70
C SER A 128 18.80 -0.63 6.68
N THR A 129 17.65 -0.08 6.27
CA THR A 129 16.92 0.94 7.04
C THR A 129 15.55 0.47 7.54
N ALA A 130 15.09 -0.73 7.20
CA ALA A 130 13.77 -1.22 7.63
C ALA A 130 13.83 -2.58 8.34
N SER A 131 15.02 -3.15 8.55
CA SER A 131 15.18 -4.44 9.24
C SER A 131 14.57 -4.45 10.65
N SER A 132 14.60 -3.33 11.38
CA SER A 132 14.01 -3.22 12.72
C SER A 132 12.48 -3.23 12.72
N ALA A 133 11.84 -2.91 11.60
CA ALA A 133 10.38 -2.92 11.47
C ALA A 133 9.83 -4.29 11.04
N LYS A 134 10.68 -5.30 10.82
CA LYS A 134 10.27 -6.64 10.39
C LYS A 134 9.30 -7.27 11.39
N GLY A 135 8.24 -7.90 10.90
CA GLY A 135 7.17 -8.49 11.71
C GLY A 135 6.10 -7.51 12.20
N ILE A 136 6.29 -6.19 12.00
CA ILE A 136 5.29 -5.18 12.36
C ILE A 136 4.25 -5.04 11.25
N ALA A 137 2.98 -5.13 11.63
CA ALA A 137 1.87 -5.09 10.66
C ALA A 137 1.73 -3.71 10.00
N LEU A 138 1.92 -2.63 10.76
CA LEU A 138 1.84 -1.25 10.29
C LEU A 138 2.85 -0.35 11.03
N PRO A 139 4.06 -0.12 10.45
CA PRO A 139 5.11 0.70 11.06
C PRO A 139 4.72 2.16 11.35
N LEU A 140 3.70 2.68 10.65
CA LEU A 140 3.14 4.02 10.90
C LEU A 140 2.60 4.19 12.34
N LEU A 141 2.11 3.10 12.94
CA LEU A 141 1.58 3.11 14.30
C LEU A 141 2.65 2.67 15.31
N HIS A 142 2.53 3.16 16.55
CA HIS A 142 3.31 2.64 17.67
C HIS A 142 3.19 1.10 17.78
N GLN A 143 4.28 0.43 18.17
CA GLN A 143 4.35 -1.04 18.23
C GLN A 143 3.30 -1.66 19.18
N ASP A 144 2.98 -0.97 20.26
CA ASP A 144 2.01 -1.42 21.27
C ASP A 144 0.55 -1.13 20.89
N SER A 145 0.31 -0.47 19.75
CA SER A 145 -1.05 -0.15 19.33
C SER A 145 -1.86 -1.43 19.09
N PRO A 146 -3.07 -1.56 19.67
CA PRO A 146 -3.90 -2.74 19.46
C PRO A 146 -4.33 -2.91 18.00
N LEU A 147 -4.27 -1.85 17.17
CA LEU A 147 -4.57 -1.92 15.74
C LEU A 147 -3.54 -2.71 14.94
N GLN A 148 -2.32 -2.91 15.46
CA GLN A 148 -1.31 -3.76 14.81
C GLN A 148 -1.86 -5.17 14.56
N LYS A 149 -2.76 -5.65 15.43
CA LYS A 149 -3.36 -6.99 15.34
C LYS A 149 -4.70 -7.01 14.60
N HIS A 150 -5.22 -5.85 14.19
CA HIS A 150 -6.53 -5.75 13.57
C HIS A 150 -6.48 -5.99 12.05
N ALA A 151 -6.42 -7.26 11.67
CA ALA A 151 -6.28 -7.67 10.26
C ALA A 151 -7.40 -7.16 9.36
N ALA A 152 -8.64 -7.09 9.86
CA ALA A 152 -9.78 -6.63 9.05
C ALA A 152 -9.66 -5.13 8.72
N LEU A 153 -9.27 -4.30 9.68
CA LEU A 153 -9.02 -2.89 9.45
C LEU A 153 -7.88 -2.67 8.45
N LEU A 154 -6.74 -3.34 8.65
CA LEU A 154 -5.58 -3.19 7.76
C LEU A 154 -5.90 -3.66 6.34
N LEU A 155 -6.68 -4.75 6.19
CA LEU A 155 -7.16 -5.19 4.89
C LEU A 155 -8.13 -4.18 4.27
N GLY A 156 -9.07 -3.64 5.06
CA GLY A 156 -10.00 -2.60 4.62
C GLY A 156 -9.30 -1.34 4.14
N LEU A 157 -8.30 -0.85 4.86
CA LEU A 157 -7.54 0.35 4.49
C LEU A 157 -6.69 0.14 3.22
N ARG A 158 -5.98 -0.98 3.11
CA ARG A 158 -5.12 -1.28 1.94
C ARG A 158 -5.94 -1.68 0.72
N THR A 159 -6.77 -2.71 0.87
CA THR A 159 -7.49 -3.33 -0.25
C THR A 159 -8.79 -2.60 -0.55
N GLY A 160 -9.56 -2.24 0.48
CA GLY A 160 -10.82 -1.49 0.34
C GLY A 160 -10.55 -0.05 -0.08
N TYR A 161 -9.99 0.76 0.81
CA TYR A 161 -9.82 2.20 0.61
C TYR A 161 -8.80 2.54 -0.47
N CYS A 162 -7.50 2.23 -0.28
CA CYS A 162 -6.46 2.60 -1.26
C CYS A 162 -6.72 1.97 -2.64
N GLY A 163 -7.19 0.72 -2.64
CA GLY A 163 -7.56 0.02 -3.87
C GLY A 163 -8.69 0.72 -4.64
N SER A 164 -9.76 1.14 -3.94
CA SER A 164 -10.93 1.81 -4.55
C SER A 164 -10.76 3.31 -4.79
N LEU A 165 -9.82 3.95 -4.08
CA LEU A 165 -9.41 5.33 -4.32
C LEU A 165 -8.64 5.45 -5.64
N THR A 166 -7.80 4.46 -5.96
CA THR A 166 -7.12 4.38 -7.26
C THR A 166 -7.97 3.68 -8.31
N THR A 167 -7.70 3.90 -9.60
CA THR A 167 -8.28 3.15 -10.72
C THR A 167 -7.27 3.06 -11.85
N PHE A 168 -7.06 1.83 -12.33
CA PHE A 168 -6.25 1.59 -13.53
C PHE A 168 -7.13 1.63 -14.79
N ALA A 169 -8.36 1.11 -14.72
CA ALA A 169 -9.25 1.03 -15.87
C ALA A 169 -9.69 2.42 -16.36
N SER A 170 -10.14 3.29 -15.46
CA SER A 170 -10.59 4.64 -15.82
C SER A 170 -9.44 5.52 -16.31
N TRP A 171 -8.23 5.30 -15.79
CA TRP A 171 -7.02 5.89 -16.34
C TRP A 171 -6.77 5.45 -17.79
N MET A 172 -6.83 4.14 -18.06
CA MET A 172 -6.62 3.61 -19.43
C MET A 172 -7.70 4.08 -20.41
N VAL A 173 -8.96 4.22 -19.97
CA VAL A 173 -10.02 4.84 -20.78
C VAL A 173 -9.62 6.22 -21.25
N GLN A 174 -9.20 7.11 -20.34
CA GLN A 174 -8.80 8.47 -20.71
C GLN A 174 -7.59 8.51 -21.65
N MET A 175 -6.62 7.60 -21.46
CA MET A 175 -5.47 7.50 -22.36
C MET A 175 -5.89 7.07 -23.76
N VAL A 176 -6.76 6.07 -23.86
CA VAL A 176 -7.22 5.54 -25.15
C VAL A 176 -8.16 6.51 -25.85
N GLU A 177 -9.04 7.22 -25.13
CA GLU A 177 -9.84 8.32 -25.68
C GLU A 177 -8.96 9.39 -26.32
N MET A 178 -7.89 9.83 -25.64
CA MET A 178 -6.90 10.74 -26.22
C MET A 178 -6.17 10.14 -27.43
N MET A 179 -5.78 8.86 -27.37
CA MET A 179 -5.08 8.21 -28.48
C MET A 179 -5.94 8.11 -29.74
N ILE A 180 -7.24 7.88 -29.60
CA ILE A 180 -8.14 7.66 -30.74
C ILE A 180 -8.75 8.98 -31.23
N GLY A 181 -9.07 9.90 -30.32
CA GLY A 181 -9.87 11.09 -30.60
C GLY A 181 -11.38 10.80 -30.57
N GLY A 182 -12.21 11.85 -30.66
CA GLY A 182 -13.68 11.74 -30.59
C GLY A 182 -14.41 12.63 -31.59
N GLU A 183 -15.45 12.07 -32.22
CA GLU A 183 -16.43 12.72 -33.10
C GLU A 183 -17.83 12.76 -32.42
N PRO A 184 -18.71 13.75 -32.71
CA PRO A 184 -18.54 14.88 -33.62
C PRO A 184 -18.47 16.24 -32.90
N ALA A 185 -17.36 16.93 -33.15
CA ALA A 185 -17.08 18.37 -33.06
C ALA A 185 -17.40 19.22 -31.79
N PRO A 186 -16.53 20.20 -31.45
CA PRO A 186 -15.36 20.63 -32.23
C PRO A 186 -14.00 20.38 -31.53
N VAL A 187 -12.99 20.05 -32.34
CA VAL A 187 -11.58 20.50 -32.28
C VAL A 187 -10.46 19.46 -32.01
N ILE A 188 -10.64 18.35 -31.29
CA ILE A 188 -9.46 17.57 -30.86
C ILE A 188 -9.29 16.27 -31.66
N GLY A 189 -8.31 16.27 -32.57
CA GLY A 189 -7.83 15.05 -33.23
C GLY A 189 -7.11 14.11 -32.26
N SER A 190 -6.50 13.04 -32.77
CA SER A 190 -5.71 12.13 -31.93
C SER A 190 -4.55 12.85 -31.24
N GLU A 191 -4.51 12.80 -29.91
CA GLU A 191 -3.44 13.30 -29.06
C GLU A 191 -2.61 12.14 -28.48
N TRP A 192 -2.30 11.14 -29.32
CA TRP A 192 -1.59 9.93 -28.88
C TRP A 192 -0.26 10.21 -28.16
N VAL A 193 0.43 11.30 -28.49
CA VAL A 193 1.66 11.73 -27.79
C VAL A 193 1.36 12.15 -26.35
N ALA A 194 0.31 12.95 -26.13
CA ALA A 194 -0.11 13.36 -24.80
C ALA A 194 -0.57 12.16 -23.97
N ALA A 195 -1.27 11.21 -24.61
CA ALA A 195 -1.66 9.96 -23.97
C ALA A 195 -0.46 9.11 -23.53
N LEU A 196 0.59 8.99 -24.35
CA LEU A 196 1.82 8.29 -23.96
C LEU A 196 2.51 8.97 -22.77
N TRP A 197 2.55 10.30 -22.75
CA TRP A 197 3.01 11.04 -21.58
C TRP A 197 2.12 10.81 -20.36
N GLY A 198 0.79 10.74 -20.53
CA GLY A 198 -0.13 10.45 -19.44
C GLY A 198 0.06 9.05 -18.85
N VAL A 199 0.40 8.07 -19.70
CA VAL A 199 0.81 6.72 -19.26
C VAL A 199 2.12 6.79 -18.46
N GLY A 200 3.12 7.52 -18.96
CA GLY A 200 4.41 7.68 -18.29
C GLY A 200 4.30 8.39 -16.94
N ILE A 201 3.63 9.56 -16.91
CA ILE A 201 3.42 10.38 -15.71
C ILE A 201 2.58 9.62 -14.69
N GLY A 202 1.47 8.99 -15.09
CA GLY A 202 0.62 8.23 -14.18
C GLY A 202 1.38 7.09 -13.48
N THR A 203 2.24 6.39 -14.22
CA THR A 203 3.11 5.35 -13.65
C THR A 203 4.17 5.93 -12.72
N ALA A 204 4.95 6.91 -13.20
CA ALA A 204 6.09 7.46 -12.48
C ALA A 204 5.70 8.16 -11.18
N VAL A 205 4.68 9.02 -11.21
CA VAL A 205 4.24 9.77 -10.03
C VAL A 205 3.55 8.86 -9.02
N SER A 206 2.82 7.83 -9.46
CA SER A 206 2.22 6.85 -8.55
C SER A 206 3.27 5.98 -7.84
N LEU A 207 4.35 5.59 -8.54
CA LEU A 207 5.51 4.91 -7.94
C LEU A 207 6.26 5.83 -6.96
N ALA A 208 6.51 7.08 -7.34
CA ALA A 208 7.17 8.06 -6.47
C ALA A 208 6.34 8.32 -5.20
N ALA A 209 5.02 8.45 -5.34
CA ALA A 209 4.09 8.61 -4.23
C ALA A 209 4.11 7.41 -3.28
N LEU A 210 4.12 6.19 -3.81
CA LEU A 210 4.28 4.97 -3.01
C LEU A 210 5.59 5.01 -2.19
N VAL A 211 6.71 5.29 -2.86
CA VAL A 211 8.03 5.36 -2.21
C VAL A 211 8.04 6.44 -1.12
N LEU A 212 7.48 7.62 -1.40
CA LEU A 212 7.38 8.69 -0.42
C LEU A 212 6.57 8.27 0.81
N GLY A 213 5.42 7.62 0.61
CA GLY A 213 4.60 7.10 1.72
C GLY A 213 5.34 6.08 2.57
N GLN A 214 6.16 5.21 1.96
CA GLN A 214 6.98 4.24 2.69
C GLN A 214 8.04 4.92 3.56
N HIS A 215 8.69 5.96 3.05
CA HIS A 215 9.68 6.73 3.83
C HIS A 215 9.02 7.43 5.01
N VAL A 216 7.83 8.02 4.83
CA VAL A 216 7.06 8.62 5.92
C VAL A 216 6.68 7.57 6.99
N ALA A 217 6.29 6.36 6.58
CA ALA A 217 6.01 5.27 7.52
C ALA A 217 7.26 4.86 8.33
N LEU A 218 8.44 4.83 7.71
CA LEU A 218 9.70 4.53 8.41
C LEU A 218 10.12 5.67 9.35
N ILE A 219 9.93 6.93 8.94
CA ILE A 219 10.18 8.08 9.81
C ILE A 219 9.30 7.99 11.06
N ALA A 220 8.00 7.71 10.88
CA ALA A 220 7.10 7.51 12.01
C ALA A 220 7.55 6.34 12.90
N TRP A 221 7.91 5.19 12.32
CA TRP A 221 8.45 4.05 13.06
C TRP A 221 9.66 4.43 13.92
N TYR A 222 10.62 5.16 13.37
CA TYR A 222 11.79 5.59 14.11
C TYR A 222 11.48 6.66 15.16
N ALA A 223 10.52 7.55 14.91
CA ALA A 223 10.07 8.52 15.90
C ALA A 223 9.40 7.83 17.10
N TRP A 224 8.62 6.77 16.87
CA TRP A 224 7.98 6.00 17.93
C TRP A 224 8.94 5.15 18.75
N ASN A 225 9.99 4.61 18.11
CA ASN A 225 10.94 3.70 18.74
C ASN A 225 12.31 4.35 18.99
N ALA A 226 12.40 5.68 18.93
CA ALA A 226 13.58 6.40 19.36
C ALA A 226 13.82 6.08 20.85
N PRO A 227 15.04 5.68 21.25
CA PRO A 227 15.36 5.50 22.66
C PRO A 227 15.00 6.77 23.44
N SER A 228 14.37 6.62 24.61
CA SER A 228 14.18 7.75 25.53
C SER A 228 15.53 8.45 25.76
N PRO A 229 15.59 9.79 25.82
CA PRO A 229 16.84 10.54 26.06
C PRO A 229 17.61 10.01 27.28
N SER A 230 16.91 9.53 28.31
CA SER A 230 17.50 8.94 29.51
C SER A 230 18.31 7.67 29.23
N VAL A 231 17.84 6.81 28.32
CA VAL A 231 18.49 5.54 27.98
C VAL A 231 19.73 5.77 27.12
N GLN A 232 19.73 6.80 26.27
CA GLN A 232 20.92 7.22 25.52
C GLN A 232 22.02 7.77 26.44
N ASP A 233 21.64 8.52 27.47
CA ASP A 233 22.58 9.02 28.46
C ASP A 233 23.19 7.87 29.27
N ASP A 234 22.40 6.87 29.62
CA ASP A 234 22.86 5.68 30.35
C ASP A 234 23.71 4.74 29.49
N THR A 235 23.38 4.57 28.20
CA THR A 235 24.21 3.78 27.26
C THR A 235 25.50 4.51 26.88
N ALA A 236 25.47 5.84 26.75
CA ALA A 236 26.67 6.64 26.56
C ALA A 236 27.57 6.60 27.80
N LYS A 237 26.99 6.65 29.01
CA LYS A 237 27.73 6.44 30.27
C LYS A 237 28.30 5.03 30.36
N ALA A 238 27.53 3.99 30.01
CA ALA A 238 28.01 2.61 30.02
C ALA A 238 29.16 2.37 29.03
N ALA A 239 29.06 2.91 27.82
CA ALA A 239 30.13 2.83 26.82
C ALA A 239 31.39 3.61 27.24
N ALA A 240 31.23 4.74 27.95
CA ALA A 240 32.35 5.48 28.51
C ALA A 240 33.05 4.72 29.66
N VAL A 241 32.28 3.99 30.48
CA VAL A 241 32.82 3.12 31.53
C VAL A 241 33.60 1.95 30.92
N GLU A 242 33.05 1.28 29.90
CA GLU A 242 33.71 0.16 29.22
C GLU A 242 35.01 0.60 28.50
N ALA A 243 35.01 1.80 27.90
CA ALA A 243 36.22 2.39 27.33
C ALA A 243 37.28 2.73 28.39
N ALA A 244 36.86 3.18 29.58
CA ALA A 244 37.77 3.47 30.69
C ALA A 244 38.36 2.19 31.29
N GLU A 245 37.56 1.13 31.43
CA GLU A 245 38.00 -0.19 31.90
C GLU A 245 38.96 -0.86 30.90
N GLY A 246 38.70 -0.75 29.59
CA GLY A 246 39.61 -1.23 28.55
C GLY A 246 40.96 -0.49 28.56
N LEU A 247 40.96 0.81 28.87
CA LEU A 247 42.19 1.58 29.02
C LEU A 247 42.95 1.23 30.31
N ALA A 248 42.25 0.95 31.40
CA ALA A 248 42.86 0.49 32.66
C ALA A 248 43.51 -0.90 32.50
N ALA A 249 42.84 -1.82 31.80
CA ALA A 249 43.37 -3.14 31.47
C ALA A 249 44.61 -3.07 30.55
N SER A 250 44.70 -2.07 29.67
CA SER A 250 45.89 -1.85 28.84
C SER A 250 47.11 -1.35 29.65
N LYS A 251 46.88 -0.61 30.73
CA LYS A 251 47.97 -0.09 31.60
C LYS A 251 48.52 -1.12 32.58
N GLU A 252 47.75 -2.14 32.95
CA GLU A 252 48.26 -3.27 33.75
C GLU A 252 49.14 -4.23 32.93
N GLY A 253 49.13 -4.13 31.59
CA GLY A 253 50.02 -4.88 30.70
C GLY A 253 51.41 -4.26 30.48
N GLU A 254 51.62 -3.00 30.88
CA GLU A 254 52.88 -2.26 30.71
C GLU A 254 53.54 -1.85 32.05
N ALA A 255 53.30 -2.59 33.12
CA ALA A 255 54.05 -2.43 34.37
C ALA A 255 55.42 -3.13 34.27
N GLY A 256 56.35 -2.50 33.54
CA GLY A 256 57.71 -3.00 33.42
C GLY A 256 58.66 -2.11 32.61
N GLN A 257 58.83 -0.84 32.98
CA GLN A 257 60.12 -0.10 32.89
C GLN A 257 60.03 1.32 33.48
N ASP A 258 61.01 1.65 34.33
CA ASP A 258 61.20 2.91 35.05
C ASP A 258 61.55 4.12 34.14
N GLN A 259 61.08 5.32 34.48
CA GLN A 259 61.90 6.45 35.01
C GLN A 259 61.19 7.83 34.97
N ASP A 260 61.27 8.52 36.12
CA ASP A 260 61.42 9.96 36.41
C ASP A 260 60.55 11.06 35.75
N GLY A 261 60.00 11.92 36.62
CA GLY A 261 59.80 13.34 36.30
C GLY A 261 58.42 13.92 36.65
N ALA A 262 58.33 14.64 37.77
CA ALA A 262 57.15 15.40 38.17
C ALA A 262 56.94 16.65 37.28
N ALA A 263 55.77 16.78 36.65
CA ALA A 263 55.17 18.07 36.27
C ALA A 263 53.67 17.96 35.90
N GLY A 264 52.83 18.73 36.60
CA GLY A 264 51.78 19.53 35.97
C GLY A 264 50.39 18.91 35.79
N ALA A 265 49.48 19.27 36.70
CA ALA A 265 48.03 19.06 36.66
C ALA A 265 47.30 19.87 35.54
N GLY A 266 47.71 19.73 34.28
CA GLY A 266 47.13 20.43 33.13
C GLY A 266 46.67 19.55 31.96
N VAL A 267 46.86 18.22 32.04
CA VAL A 267 46.75 17.33 30.85
C VAL A 267 45.36 16.68 30.68
N MET A 268 44.45 16.81 31.66
CA MET A 268 43.17 16.10 31.66
C MET A 268 42.06 16.78 30.84
N ALA A 269 42.18 18.09 30.57
CA ALA A 269 41.18 18.84 29.79
C ALA A 269 41.42 18.77 28.26
N ASP A 270 42.68 18.68 27.83
CA ASP A 270 43.02 18.57 26.40
C ASP A 270 42.85 17.16 25.83
N ALA A 271 42.90 16.12 26.67
CA ALA A 271 42.62 14.74 26.25
C ALA A 271 41.13 14.50 25.96
N LEU A 272 40.24 15.24 26.64
CA LEU A 272 38.78 15.15 26.42
C LEU A 272 38.34 15.88 25.14
N SER A 273 39.03 16.95 24.76
CA SER A 273 38.74 17.73 23.54
C SER A 273 39.24 17.02 22.27
N THR A 274 40.40 16.36 22.33
CA THR A 274 40.95 15.56 21.22
C THR A 274 40.23 14.22 21.01
N ALA A 275 39.72 13.57 22.07
CA ALA A 275 38.89 12.37 21.96
C ALA A 275 37.51 12.65 21.34
N SER A 276 36.91 13.81 21.67
CA SER A 276 35.65 14.29 21.07
C SER A 276 35.79 14.57 19.56
N GLN A 277 36.90 15.17 19.14
CA GLN A 277 37.17 15.43 17.72
C GLN A 277 37.55 14.14 16.95
N ALA A 278 38.28 13.20 17.58
CA ALA A 278 38.60 11.91 16.98
C ALA A 278 37.36 11.01 16.79
N ALA A 279 36.39 11.07 17.71
CA ALA A 279 35.12 10.35 17.59
C ALA A 279 34.22 10.93 16.49
N ALA A 280 34.19 12.26 16.33
CA ALA A 280 33.45 12.93 15.26
C ALA A 280 34.03 12.62 13.86
N ILE A 281 35.36 12.56 13.72
CA ILE A 281 36.03 12.22 12.45
C ILE A 281 35.85 10.73 12.09
N ARG A 282 35.79 9.83 13.09
CA ARG A 282 35.56 8.39 12.88
C ARG A 282 34.10 8.06 12.54
N ALA A 283 33.14 8.84 13.04
CA ALA A 283 31.73 8.73 12.66
C ALA A 283 31.47 9.18 11.20
N VAL A 284 32.26 10.14 10.69
CA VAL A 284 32.17 10.59 9.30
C VAL A 284 32.90 9.65 8.33
N SER A 285 33.99 8.97 8.75
CA SER A 285 34.73 8.04 7.87
C SER A 285 34.04 6.67 7.70
N LEU A 286 33.25 6.22 8.67
CA LEU A 286 32.47 4.98 8.58
C LEU A 286 31.24 5.09 7.64
N ALA A 287 30.86 6.30 7.24
CA ALA A 287 29.82 6.52 6.23
C ALA A 287 30.34 6.45 4.78
N ALA A 288 31.66 6.38 4.56
CA ALA A 288 32.26 6.59 3.23
C ALA A 288 33.05 5.41 2.64
N ALA A 289 33.27 4.30 3.35
CA ALA A 289 34.09 3.19 2.85
C ALA A 289 33.30 1.88 2.72
N GLY A 290 32.78 1.63 1.52
CA GLY A 290 32.36 0.29 1.10
C GLY A 290 33.56 -0.59 0.74
N SER A 291 33.52 -1.85 1.21
CA SER A 291 34.13 -3.12 0.72
C SER A 291 35.59 -3.12 0.21
N PRO A 292 36.46 -4.11 0.56
CA PRO A 292 36.37 -5.44 -0.07
C PRO A 292 36.85 -6.69 0.75
N ASN A 293 36.33 -7.85 0.34
CA ASN A 293 36.86 -9.24 0.39
C ASN A 293 38.13 -9.60 1.21
N SER A 294 38.08 -10.69 1.99
CA SER A 294 38.66 -12.00 1.63
C SER A 294 38.64 -13.06 2.76
N LYS A 295 38.47 -14.31 2.29
CA LYS A 295 38.62 -15.66 2.87
C LYS A 295 39.40 -15.82 4.20
N GLN A 296 38.84 -16.63 5.12
CA GLN A 296 39.56 -17.75 5.75
C GLN A 296 38.59 -18.75 6.43
N GLU A 297 38.66 -20.01 5.98
CA GLU A 297 38.15 -21.21 6.66
C GLU A 297 39.12 -21.62 7.79
N ALA A 298 38.60 -22.14 8.91
CA ALA A 298 38.90 -23.50 9.40
C ALA A 298 38.44 -23.73 10.86
N ALA A 299 37.59 -24.76 11.01
CA ALA A 299 37.51 -25.76 12.07
C ALA A 299 37.91 -25.44 13.53
N ALA A 300 36.92 -25.54 14.44
CA ALA A 300 37.08 -26.28 15.69
C ALA A 300 35.72 -26.76 16.21
N ASN A 301 35.60 -28.07 16.33
CA ASN A 301 34.47 -28.83 16.83
C ASN A 301 34.52 -28.80 18.37
N GLY A 302 33.43 -28.43 19.03
CA GLY A 302 33.33 -28.40 20.49
C GLY A 302 31.87 -28.35 20.91
N GLN A 303 31.29 -29.52 21.17
CA GLN A 303 29.97 -29.65 21.76
C GLN A 303 29.96 -29.00 23.15
N GLN A 304 29.19 -27.93 23.32
CA GLN A 304 28.73 -27.52 24.63
C GLN A 304 27.27 -27.07 24.53
N GLN A 305 26.38 -28.02 24.83
CA GLN A 305 24.95 -27.82 24.99
C GLN A 305 24.72 -26.97 26.25
N VAL A 306 24.55 -25.67 26.07
CA VAL A 306 23.98 -24.80 27.12
C VAL A 306 22.48 -24.72 26.85
N ALA A 307 21.71 -25.37 27.71
CA ALA A 307 20.25 -25.31 27.70
C ALA A 307 19.81 -23.86 27.95
N ILE A 308 19.40 -23.17 26.88
CA ILE A 308 18.66 -21.92 27.01
C ILE A 308 17.24 -22.33 27.38
N THR A 309 16.93 -22.27 28.67
CA THR A 309 15.57 -22.32 29.20
C THR A 309 14.81 -21.15 28.58
N VAL A 310 14.06 -21.41 27.51
CA VAL A 310 13.12 -20.45 26.95
C VAL A 310 12.09 -20.20 28.04
N ALA A 311 12.23 -19.06 28.73
CA ALA A 311 11.22 -18.59 29.66
C ALA A 311 9.89 -18.57 28.91
N ALA A 312 8.96 -19.41 29.37
CA ALA A 312 7.59 -19.42 28.88
C ALA A 312 7.06 -17.98 28.89
N PRO A 313 6.40 -17.51 27.82
CA PRO A 313 5.82 -16.18 27.83
C PRO A 313 4.87 -16.12 29.03
N ALA A 314 5.13 -15.15 29.92
CA ALA A 314 4.37 -14.94 31.12
C ALA A 314 2.88 -14.97 30.78
N ALA A 315 2.19 -15.97 31.33
CA ALA A 315 0.75 -15.95 31.42
C ALA A 315 0.36 -14.72 32.24
N ASN A 316 -0.32 -13.76 31.61
CA ASN A 316 -1.49 -13.04 32.15
C ASN A 316 -1.68 -11.70 31.43
N THR A 317 -2.64 -11.65 30.51
CA THR A 317 -3.74 -10.68 30.54
C THR A 317 -4.76 -11.10 29.49
N ALA A 318 -5.99 -11.36 29.91
CA ALA A 318 -7.11 -11.52 29.01
C ALA A 318 -7.32 -10.19 28.26
N CYS A 319 -6.81 -10.10 27.03
CA CYS A 319 -7.04 -8.95 26.17
C CYS A 319 -8.46 -9.05 25.60
N GLY A 320 -9.44 -8.56 26.36
CA GLY A 320 -10.70 -8.12 25.76
C GLY A 320 -10.37 -7.09 24.67
N ARG A 321 -11.10 -7.14 23.53
CA ARG A 321 -10.97 -6.15 22.46
C ARG A 321 -10.91 -4.74 23.07
N THR A 322 -9.83 -4.01 22.81
CA THR A 322 -9.65 -2.67 23.35
C THR A 322 -10.71 -1.72 22.79
N LEU A 323 -11.02 -0.64 23.53
CA LEU A 323 -11.97 0.39 23.08
C LEU A 323 -11.67 0.88 21.66
N LEU A 324 -10.40 0.98 21.32
CA LEU A 324 -9.94 1.47 20.02
C LEU A 324 -10.21 0.48 18.87
N VAL A 325 -10.18 -0.84 19.14
CA VAL A 325 -10.61 -1.86 18.16
C VAL A 325 -12.13 -1.80 17.96
N TRP A 326 -12.91 -1.66 19.03
CA TRP A 326 -14.36 -1.47 18.93
C TRP A 326 -14.74 -0.20 18.19
N ALA A 327 -14.01 0.90 18.43
CA ALA A 327 -14.21 2.15 17.72
C ALA A 327 -13.93 2.00 16.22
N ALA A 328 -12.89 1.25 15.83
CA ALA A 328 -12.58 0.98 14.42
C ALA A 328 -13.68 0.16 13.73
N ASP A 329 -14.19 -0.88 14.39
CA ASP A 329 -15.29 -1.70 13.89
C ASP A 329 -16.61 -0.90 13.79
N GLY A 330 -16.91 -0.12 14.83
CA GLY A 330 -18.06 0.77 14.87
C GLY A 330 -18.00 1.85 13.79
N ALA A 331 -16.83 2.41 13.52
CA ALA A 331 -16.61 3.36 12.43
C ALA A 331 -16.85 2.71 11.06
N ALA A 332 -16.31 1.50 10.82
CA ALA A 332 -16.55 0.78 9.56
C ALA A 332 -18.04 0.48 9.35
N LEU A 333 -18.75 0.03 10.40
CA LEU A 333 -20.19 -0.20 10.34
C LEU A 333 -20.96 1.09 10.04
N THR A 334 -20.60 2.19 10.73
CA THR A 334 -21.24 3.49 10.53
C THR A 334 -21.05 3.99 9.10
N ILE A 335 -19.82 3.92 8.58
CA ILE A 335 -19.50 4.29 7.20
C ILE A 335 -20.36 3.49 6.22
N LEU A 336 -20.41 2.17 6.36
CA LEU A 336 -21.17 1.31 5.45
C LEU A 336 -22.67 1.62 5.50
N LEU A 337 -23.25 1.75 6.70
CA LEU A 337 -24.68 2.03 6.85
C LEU A 337 -25.06 3.42 6.33
N VAL A 338 -24.26 4.45 6.65
CA VAL A 338 -24.53 5.83 6.23
C VAL A 338 -24.37 5.95 4.71
N LEU A 339 -23.26 5.52 4.14
CA LEU A 339 -23.01 5.66 2.70
C LEU A 339 -23.98 4.82 1.88
N THR A 340 -24.32 3.61 2.33
CA THR A 340 -25.34 2.78 1.66
C THR A 340 -26.73 3.40 1.79
N GLY A 341 -27.14 3.82 2.98
CA GLY A 341 -28.46 4.40 3.23
C GLY A 341 -28.69 5.71 2.46
N VAL A 342 -27.71 6.62 2.50
CA VAL A 342 -27.73 7.88 1.75
C VAL A 342 -27.76 7.60 0.25
N SER A 343 -26.90 6.71 -0.25
CA SER A 343 -26.86 6.40 -1.68
C SER A 343 -28.14 5.74 -2.18
N LEU A 344 -28.77 4.85 -1.39
CA LEU A 344 -30.08 4.28 -1.71
C LEU A 344 -31.17 5.36 -1.72
N GLY A 345 -31.20 6.23 -0.70
CA GLY A 345 -32.17 7.32 -0.61
C GLY A 345 -32.11 8.25 -1.82
N PHE A 346 -30.90 8.70 -2.18
CA PHE A 346 -30.71 9.54 -3.35
C PHE A 346 -30.88 8.80 -4.68
N ALA A 347 -30.46 7.53 -4.80
CA ALA A 347 -30.69 6.75 -6.02
C ALA A 347 -32.19 6.55 -6.32
N VAL A 348 -33.03 6.42 -5.29
CA VAL A 348 -34.48 6.33 -5.42
C VAL A 348 -35.10 7.70 -5.72
N HIS A 349 -34.65 8.75 -5.01
CA HIS A 349 -35.21 10.11 -5.14
C HIS A 349 -34.84 10.79 -6.47
N ASP A 350 -33.64 10.55 -7.00
CA ASP A 350 -33.12 11.22 -8.20
C ASP A 350 -33.67 10.65 -9.53
N THR A 351 -34.76 9.89 -9.47
CA THR A 351 -35.50 9.38 -10.64
C THR A 351 -36.35 10.44 -11.35
N ARG A 352 -36.32 11.71 -10.90
CA ARG A 352 -37.22 12.78 -11.33
C ARG A 352 -36.62 13.89 -12.21
N GLU A 353 -35.41 13.74 -12.75
CA GLU A 353 -34.83 14.75 -13.64
C GLU A 353 -35.04 14.45 -15.14
N LYS A 354 -35.33 15.52 -15.91
CA LYS A 354 -35.67 15.51 -17.34
C LYS A 354 -34.49 15.05 -18.20
N ILE A 355 -34.81 14.75 -19.48
CA ILE A 355 -33.90 14.31 -20.55
C ILE A 355 -32.56 15.05 -20.46
N THR A 356 -31.47 14.31 -20.31
CA THR A 356 -30.11 14.84 -20.34
C THR A 356 -29.73 15.23 -21.75
N THR A 357 -29.14 16.41 -21.91
CA THR A 357 -28.40 16.78 -23.11
C THR A 357 -27.17 15.88 -23.26
N PHE A 358 -26.82 15.58 -24.51
CA PHE A 358 -25.66 14.76 -24.86
C PHE A 358 -24.38 15.29 -24.17
N GLY A 359 -23.59 14.40 -23.55
CA GLY A 359 -22.29 14.73 -22.95
C GLY A 359 -22.27 15.13 -21.46
N HIS A 360 -23.40 15.28 -20.78
CA HIS A 360 -23.43 15.59 -19.33
C HIS A 360 -23.58 14.33 -18.46
N ARG A 361 -22.65 14.09 -17.52
CA ARG A 361 -22.79 13.03 -16.51
C ARG A 361 -23.85 13.44 -15.46
N PRO A 362 -24.93 12.67 -15.28
CA PRO A 362 -25.99 13.02 -14.34
C PRO A 362 -25.48 12.93 -12.90
N ARG A 363 -25.75 13.93 -12.05
CA ARG A 363 -25.23 13.98 -10.66
C ARG A 363 -25.53 12.70 -9.85
N SER A 364 -26.59 11.96 -10.19
CA SER A 364 -26.96 10.68 -9.60
C SER A 364 -25.89 9.60 -9.69
N PHE A 365 -25.01 9.63 -10.71
CA PHE A 365 -24.09 8.51 -10.97
C PHE A 365 -23.21 8.19 -9.75
N GLN A 366 -22.89 9.20 -8.94
CA GLN A 366 -22.05 9.04 -7.74
C GLN A 366 -22.68 8.09 -6.72
N TRP A 367 -24.01 8.13 -6.57
CA TRP A 367 -24.73 7.29 -5.60
C TRP A 367 -24.72 5.84 -6.06
N PHE A 368 -24.93 5.58 -7.34
CA PHE A 368 -24.77 4.25 -7.93
C PHE A 368 -23.32 3.76 -7.80
N SER A 369 -22.34 4.63 -8.03
CA SER A 369 -20.91 4.28 -7.91
C SER A 369 -20.57 3.80 -6.50
N ILE A 370 -21.04 4.52 -5.48
CA ILE A 370 -20.80 4.17 -4.08
C ILE A 370 -21.47 2.83 -3.74
N LEU A 371 -22.72 2.60 -4.17
CA LEU A 371 -23.41 1.33 -3.93
C LEU A 371 -22.73 0.14 -4.60
N LEU A 372 -22.22 0.35 -5.82
CA LEU A 372 -21.64 -0.70 -6.65
C LEU A 372 -20.15 -0.96 -6.36
N GLY A 373 -19.44 0.00 -5.75
CA GLY A 373 -18.02 -0.10 -5.41
C GLY A 373 -17.61 -1.36 -4.62
N PRO A 374 -18.35 -1.76 -3.56
CA PRO A 374 -18.10 -3.00 -2.84
C PRO A 374 -18.01 -4.24 -3.73
N ALA A 375 -18.87 -4.36 -4.75
CA ALA A 375 -18.85 -5.53 -5.64
C ALA A 375 -17.53 -5.63 -6.42
N GLY A 376 -17.04 -4.52 -6.98
CA GLY A 376 -15.74 -4.46 -7.65
C GLY A 376 -14.58 -4.78 -6.70
N CYS A 377 -14.61 -4.21 -5.48
CA CYS A 377 -13.57 -4.45 -4.48
C CYS A 377 -13.51 -5.92 -4.02
N LEU A 378 -14.66 -6.54 -3.76
CA LEU A 378 -14.74 -7.95 -3.35
C LEU A 378 -14.26 -8.88 -4.47
N LEU A 379 -14.61 -8.59 -5.72
CA LEU A 379 -14.11 -9.35 -6.86
C LEU A 379 -12.59 -9.22 -7.01
N ARG A 380 -12.04 -8.00 -6.90
CA ARG A 380 -10.57 -7.79 -6.90
C ARG A 380 -9.90 -8.54 -5.76
N TRP A 381 -10.45 -8.49 -4.54
CA TRP A 381 -9.93 -9.24 -3.40
C TRP A 381 -9.95 -10.76 -3.67
N LYS A 382 -11.02 -11.28 -4.25
CA LYS A 382 -11.08 -12.69 -4.64
C LYS A 382 -10.05 -13.05 -5.71
N LEU A 383 -9.90 -12.23 -6.74
CA LEU A 383 -8.91 -12.43 -7.81
C LEU A 383 -7.47 -12.35 -7.29
N SER A 384 -7.19 -11.51 -6.29
CA SER A 384 -5.85 -11.40 -5.68
C SER A 384 -5.32 -12.73 -5.14
N THR A 385 -6.22 -13.68 -4.81
CA THR A 385 -5.83 -15.03 -4.40
C THR A 385 -5.11 -15.83 -5.48
N LEU A 386 -5.09 -15.36 -6.74
CA LEU A 386 -4.35 -15.94 -7.86
C LEU A 386 -2.91 -15.41 -7.97
N ASN A 387 -2.57 -14.33 -7.26
CA ASN A 387 -1.21 -13.76 -7.27
C ASN A 387 -0.21 -14.80 -6.74
N GLY A 388 0.83 -15.10 -7.53
CA GLY A 388 1.84 -16.10 -7.18
C GLY A 388 1.39 -17.57 -7.30
N LYS A 389 0.18 -17.84 -7.82
CA LYS A 389 -0.34 -19.21 -7.99
C LYS A 389 -0.17 -19.79 -9.39
N VAL A 390 0.37 -19.02 -10.34
CA VAL A 390 0.65 -19.53 -11.69
C VAL A 390 1.77 -20.57 -11.59
N LYS A 391 1.56 -21.75 -12.19
CA LYS A 391 2.54 -22.85 -12.14
C LYS A 391 3.69 -22.62 -13.14
N GLY A 392 4.82 -23.28 -12.89
CA GLY A 392 5.98 -23.27 -13.78
C GLY A 392 6.73 -21.94 -13.78
N SER A 393 7.30 -21.56 -14.93
CA SER A 393 8.17 -20.38 -15.09
C SER A 393 7.49 -19.03 -14.84
N TRP A 394 6.17 -19.01 -14.63
CA TRP A 394 5.34 -17.81 -14.44
C TRP A 394 4.90 -17.59 -12.98
N SER A 395 5.41 -18.35 -12.02
CA SER A 395 5.04 -18.21 -10.59
C SER A 395 5.33 -16.84 -9.97
N TRP A 396 6.16 -16.03 -10.62
CA TRP A 396 6.44 -14.65 -10.25
C TRP A 396 5.34 -13.66 -10.67
N PHE A 397 4.46 -14.03 -11.59
CA PHE A 397 3.51 -13.11 -12.20
C PHE A 397 2.30 -12.85 -11.28
N PRO A 398 1.96 -11.58 -10.97
CA PRO A 398 0.77 -11.23 -10.20
C PRO A 398 -0.53 -11.37 -11.02
N ALA A 399 -0.91 -12.61 -11.32
CA ALA A 399 -2.02 -12.91 -12.23
C ALA A 399 -3.38 -12.39 -11.77
N GLY A 400 -3.63 -12.34 -10.47
CA GLY A 400 -4.88 -11.84 -9.90
C GLY A 400 -5.06 -10.35 -10.11
N THR A 401 -4.04 -9.54 -9.81
CA THR A 401 -4.07 -8.10 -10.01
C THR A 401 -4.12 -7.76 -11.49
N PHE A 402 -3.35 -8.46 -12.32
CA PHE A 402 -3.42 -8.33 -13.78
C PHE A 402 -4.84 -8.61 -14.29
N ALA A 403 -5.43 -9.75 -13.93
CA ALA A 403 -6.78 -10.13 -14.37
C ALA A 403 -7.84 -9.13 -13.91
N ALA A 404 -7.72 -8.61 -12.68
CA ALA A 404 -8.63 -7.60 -12.16
C ALA A 404 -8.54 -6.30 -12.96
N ASN A 405 -7.33 -5.80 -13.22
CA ASN A 405 -7.11 -4.59 -14.02
C ASN A 405 -7.59 -4.77 -15.46
N MET A 406 -7.25 -5.87 -16.13
CA MET A 406 -7.68 -6.10 -17.53
C MET A 406 -9.20 -6.31 -17.63
N GLY A 407 -9.80 -7.06 -16.71
CA GLY A 407 -11.26 -7.27 -16.68
C GLY A 407 -12.03 -5.96 -16.47
N ALA A 408 -11.53 -5.09 -15.60
CA ALA A 408 -12.09 -3.76 -15.42
C ALA A 408 -11.87 -2.85 -16.64
N CYS A 409 -10.71 -2.92 -17.31
CA CYS A 409 -10.48 -2.17 -18.55
C CYS A 409 -11.50 -2.58 -19.63
N VAL A 410 -11.71 -3.88 -19.84
CA VAL A 410 -12.71 -4.39 -20.79
C VAL A 410 -14.10 -3.88 -20.43
N LEU A 411 -14.50 -3.96 -19.15
CA LEU A 411 -15.78 -3.43 -18.68
C LEU A 411 -15.92 -1.94 -19.02
N ASP A 412 -14.93 -1.13 -18.64
CA ASP A 412 -14.97 0.32 -18.82
C ASP A 412 -14.97 0.69 -20.31
N PHE A 413 -14.12 0.07 -21.15
CA PHE A 413 -14.12 0.31 -22.60
C PHE A 413 -15.46 -0.06 -23.26
N VAL A 414 -16.05 -1.20 -22.89
CA VAL A 414 -17.37 -1.61 -23.43
C VAL A 414 -18.46 -0.61 -23.02
N MET A 415 -18.47 -0.19 -21.75
CA MET A 415 -19.47 0.75 -21.25
C MET A 415 -19.30 2.15 -21.86
N THR A 416 -18.07 2.64 -21.99
CA THR A 416 -17.79 3.90 -22.69
C THR A 416 -18.20 3.83 -24.16
N SER A 417 -17.93 2.72 -24.84
CA SER A 417 -18.37 2.48 -26.22
C SER A 417 -19.90 2.49 -26.35
N LEU A 418 -20.61 1.90 -25.38
CA LEU A 418 -22.07 1.89 -25.33
C LEU A 418 -22.63 3.30 -25.12
N LEU A 419 -22.05 4.05 -24.17
CA LEU A 419 -22.43 5.44 -23.90
C LEU A 419 -22.20 6.35 -25.12
N LEU A 420 -21.18 6.07 -25.92
CA LEU A 420 -20.89 6.78 -27.16
C LEU A 420 -21.90 6.45 -28.27
N ARG A 421 -22.29 5.19 -28.41
CA ARG A 421 -23.10 4.69 -29.54
C ARG A 421 -24.61 4.83 -29.35
N VAL A 422 -25.11 4.73 -28.12
CA VAL A 422 -26.54 4.71 -27.86
C VAL A 422 -27.06 6.13 -27.71
N THR A 423 -27.69 6.64 -28.76
CA THR A 423 -28.19 8.03 -28.85
C THR A 423 -29.42 8.32 -27.98
N ARG A 424 -30.06 7.30 -27.39
CA ARG A 424 -31.27 7.43 -26.58
C ARG A 424 -31.17 6.66 -25.25
N LEU A 425 -30.39 7.20 -24.32
CA LEU A 425 -30.37 6.74 -22.92
C LEU A 425 -31.13 7.73 -22.03
N THR A 426 -31.92 7.23 -21.09
CA THR A 426 -32.49 8.07 -20.03
C THR A 426 -31.40 8.51 -19.06
N SER A 427 -31.62 9.61 -18.34
CA SER A 427 -30.69 10.10 -17.31
C SER A 427 -30.37 9.03 -16.25
N LEU A 428 -31.36 8.21 -15.87
CA LEU A 428 -31.18 7.07 -14.97
C LEU A 428 -30.29 5.99 -15.59
N GLN A 429 -30.52 5.61 -16.85
CA GLN A 429 -29.68 4.61 -17.53
C GLN A 429 -28.23 5.09 -17.64
N THR A 430 -28.01 6.35 -18.04
CA THR A 430 -26.67 6.96 -18.09
C THR A 430 -26.02 6.99 -16.71
N ALA A 431 -26.78 7.32 -15.65
CA ALA A 431 -26.28 7.33 -14.27
C ALA A 431 -25.87 5.93 -13.80
N ILE A 432 -26.66 4.90 -14.11
CA ILE A 432 -26.36 3.51 -13.76
C ILE A 432 -25.12 3.02 -14.51
N LEU A 433 -25.05 3.24 -15.83
CA LEU A 433 -23.90 2.82 -16.65
C LEU A 433 -22.61 3.52 -16.18
N THR A 434 -22.66 4.82 -15.96
CA THR A 434 -21.53 5.57 -15.39
C THR A 434 -21.20 5.09 -13.98
N GLY A 435 -22.21 4.74 -13.18
CA GLY A 435 -22.05 4.15 -11.86
C GLY A 435 -21.40 2.78 -11.86
N ILE A 436 -21.60 1.98 -12.91
CA ILE A 436 -20.91 0.69 -13.10
C ILE A 436 -19.43 0.93 -13.40
N VAL A 437 -19.11 1.85 -14.31
CA VAL A 437 -17.73 2.22 -14.65
C VAL A 437 -16.99 2.75 -13.42
N VAL A 438 -17.52 3.80 -12.79
CA VAL A 438 -16.87 4.44 -11.65
C VAL A 438 -16.96 3.58 -10.38
N GLY A 439 -18.02 2.79 -10.19
CA GLY A 439 -18.18 1.91 -9.04
C GLY A 439 -17.44 0.57 -9.21
N ILE A 440 -17.99 -0.32 -10.03
CA ILE A 440 -17.43 -1.68 -10.23
C ILE A 440 -16.07 -1.62 -10.92
N GLY A 441 -15.96 -1.01 -12.10
CA GLY A 441 -14.71 -0.96 -12.86
C GLY A 441 -13.58 -0.26 -12.10
N GLY A 442 -13.91 0.89 -11.51
CA GLY A 442 -13.00 1.64 -10.67
C GLY A 442 -12.56 0.92 -9.39
N CYS A 443 -13.40 0.10 -8.74
CA CYS A 443 -13.00 -0.67 -7.55
C CYS A 443 -12.35 -2.02 -7.87
N LEU A 444 -12.67 -2.59 -9.04
CA LEU A 444 -12.12 -3.83 -9.54
C LEU A 444 -10.68 -3.64 -10.02
N SER A 445 -10.36 -2.49 -10.60
CA SER A 445 -8.98 -2.14 -10.95
C SER A 445 -8.27 -1.37 -9.84
N THR A 446 -6.94 -1.29 -9.89
CA THR A 446 -6.14 -0.53 -8.92
C THR A 446 -4.77 -0.18 -9.48
N VAL A 447 -4.32 1.05 -9.20
CA VAL A 447 -2.93 1.48 -9.43
C VAL A 447 -2.09 1.23 -8.18
N SER A 448 -2.62 1.49 -6.98
CA SER A 448 -1.87 1.38 -5.72
C SER A 448 -1.33 -0.03 -5.45
N THR A 449 -2.10 -1.08 -5.75
CA THR A 449 -1.59 -2.47 -5.64
C THR A 449 -0.62 -2.82 -6.76
N TRP A 450 -0.89 -2.33 -7.99
CA TRP A 450 -0.05 -2.58 -9.16
C TRP A 450 1.36 -2.00 -8.99
N VAL A 451 1.49 -0.77 -8.47
CA VAL A 451 2.81 -0.16 -8.21
C VAL A 451 3.58 -0.85 -7.08
N VAL A 452 2.90 -1.37 -6.05
CA VAL A 452 3.52 -2.19 -5.00
C VAL A 452 4.10 -3.48 -5.57
N GLU A 453 3.37 -4.14 -6.46
CA GLU A 453 3.83 -5.36 -7.14
C GLU A 453 5.02 -5.10 -8.06
N ILE A 454 4.99 -4.01 -8.82
CA ILE A 454 6.12 -3.58 -9.65
C ILE A 454 7.36 -3.38 -8.79
N GLN A 455 7.26 -2.58 -7.72
CA GLN A 455 8.39 -2.30 -6.83
C GLN A 455 8.94 -3.60 -6.21
N LYS A 456 8.05 -4.47 -5.70
CA LYS A 456 8.45 -5.76 -5.13
C LYS A 456 9.18 -6.63 -6.15
N LEU A 457 8.67 -6.74 -7.38
CA LEU A 457 9.31 -7.51 -8.44
C LEU A 457 10.66 -6.93 -8.87
N SER A 458 10.77 -5.60 -8.93
CA SER A 458 12.01 -4.90 -9.27
C SER A 458 13.11 -5.13 -8.24
N VAL A 459 12.78 -5.20 -6.94
CA VAL A 459 13.77 -5.46 -5.88
C VAL A 459 14.09 -6.94 -5.73
N THR A 460 13.09 -7.83 -5.83
CA THR A 460 13.30 -9.27 -5.61
C THR A 460 13.97 -9.98 -6.78
N MET A 461 13.78 -9.49 -8.01
CA MET A 461 14.26 -10.15 -9.23
C MET A 461 14.85 -9.13 -10.23
N PRO A 462 15.89 -8.36 -9.82
CA PRO A 462 16.41 -7.25 -10.62
C PRO A 462 17.00 -7.71 -11.97
N HIS A 463 17.73 -8.83 -11.98
CA HIS A 463 18.41 -9.34 -13.18
C HIS A 463 17.46 -9.79 -14.31
N ASN A 464 16.21 -10.10 -13.98
CA ASN A 464 15.23 -10.60 -14.95
C ASN A 464 14.28 -9.51 -15.45
N LEU A 465 14.46 -8.26 -15.01
CA LEU A 465 13.61 -7.11 -15.36
C LEU A 465 12.10 -7.35 -15.14
N ARG A 466 11.72 -8.30 -14.28
CA ARG A 466 10.33 -8.77 -14.13
C ARG A 466 9.36 -7.68 -13.70
N GLY A 467 9.81 -6.72 -12.90
CA GLY A 467 9.01 -5.54 -12.55
C GLY A 467 8.69 -4.68 -13.76
N TYR A 468 9.68 -4.38 -14.60
CA TYR A 468 9.50 -3.64 -15.85
C TYR A 468 8.68 -4.43 -16.88
N THR A 469 8.91 -5.74 -17.00
CA THR A 469 8.10 -6.61 -17.87
C THR A 469 6.64 -6.62 -17.43
N TYR A 470 6.36 -6.78 -16.14
CA TYR A 470 4.99 -6.74 -15.61
C TYR A 470 4.32 -5.39 -15.86
N MET A 471 5.04 -4.30 -15.58
CA MET A 471 4.58 -2.94 -15.87
C MET A 471 4.23 -2.76 -17.35
N GLY A 472 5.14 -3.13 -18.25
CA GLY A 472 4.94 -3.00 -19.70
C GLY A 472 3.78 -3.87 -20.21
N VAL A 473 3.71 -5.13 -19.80
CA VAL A 473 2.63 -6.05 -20.20
C VAL A 473 1.27 -5.53 -19.75
N SER A 474 1.14 -5.03 -18.51
CA SER A 474 -0.12 -4.47 -18.01
C SER A 474 -0.57 -3.25 -18.83
N LEU A 475 0.34 -2.31 -19.10
CA LEU A 475 0.01 -1.09 -19.85
C LEU A 475 -0.32 -1.40 -21.33
N VAL A 476 0.55 -2.15 -22.01
CA VAL A 476 0.38 -2.48 -23.43
C VAL A 476 -0.88 -3.30 -23.66
N THR A 477 -1.18 -4.28 -22.79
CA THR A 477 -2.40 -5.08 -22.93
C THR A 477 -3.65 -4.22 -22.79
N ALA A 478 -3.70 -3.32 -21.80
CA ALA A 478 -4.85 -2.46 -21.62
C ALA A 478 -5.05 -1.48 -22.79
N ILE A 479 -3.97 -0.91 -23.32
CA ILE A 479 -4.01 -0.04 -24.50
C ILE A 479 -4.53 -0.81 -25.73
N ILE A 480 -3.99 -2.01 -26.00
CA ILE A 480 -4.45 -2.85 -27.13
C ILE A 480 -5.93 -3.20 -26.98
N LEU A 481 -6.37 -3.61 -25.79
CA LEU A 481 -7.78 -3.90 -25.52
C LEU A 481 -8.66 -2.68 -25.77
N GLY A 482 -8.23 -1.49 -25.32
CA GLY A 482 -8.95 -0.25 -25.55
C GLY A 482 -9.03 0.15 -27.02
N ILE A 483 -7.92 0.09 -27.75
CA ILE A 483 -7.89 0.37 -29.19
C ILE A 483 -8.84 -0.57 -29.94
N ILE A 484 -8.85 -1.85 -29.59
CA ILE A 484 -9.74 -2.83 -30.24
C ILE A 484 -11.21 -2.56 -29.88
N ILE A 485 -11.54 -2.37 -28.60
CA ILE A 485 -12.94 -2.26 -28.15
C ILE A 485 -13.50 -0.86 -28.43
N TYR A 486 -12.86 0.17 -27.88
CA TYR A 486 -13.30 1.54 -28.02
C TYR A 486 -13.02 2.09 -29.42
N GLY A 487 -11.85 1.80 -30.00
CA GLY A 487 -11.50 2.28 -31.35
C GLY A 487 -12.44 1.78 -32.44
N THR A 488 -12.80 0.49 -32.42
CA THR A 488 -13.80 -0.03 -33.37
C THR A 488 -15.16 0.67 -33.21
N SER A 489 -15.53 1.00 -31.98
CA SER A 489 -16.73 1.78 -31.68
C SER A 489 -16.63 3.25 -32.10
N VAL A 490 -15.45 3.82 -32.30
CA VAL A 490 -15.30 5.18 -32.85
C VAL A 490 -15.29 5.13 -34.39
N TRP A 491 -14.46 4.28 -34.98
CA TRP A 491 -14.22 4.25 -36.42
C TRP A 491 -15.36 3.72 -37.28
N THR A 492 -16.35 3.06 -36.68
CA THR A 492 -17.54 2.54 -37.39
C THR A 492 -18.80 3.35 -37.10
N MET A 493 -18.68 4.53 -36.47
CA MET A 493 -19.77 5.52 -36.41
C MET A 493 -19.86 6.21 -37.76
#